data_AF-A0A3M1AW28-F1
#
_entry.id   AF-A0A3M1AW28-F1
#
_cell.length_a   1.000
_cell.length_b   1.000
_cell.length_c   1.000
_cell.angle_alpha   90.00
_cell.angle_beta   90.00
_cell.angle_gamma   90.00
#
_symmetry.space_group_name_H-M   'P 1'
#
loop_
_entity.id
_entity.type
_entity.pdbx_description
1 polymer ?
#
loop_
_entity_poly.entity_id
_entity_poly.type
_entity_poly.pdbx_seq_one_letter_code
_entity_poly.pdbx_strand_id
1 'polypeptide(L)'
;MKSFKLFPILALLIAAVSFSACDQKSNADEPIVVVETDLGTIKFKLYDSTPKHKENFLKLAKEGFYDGTLFHRVIPGFMIQGGDPDSKNAAPGQRLGSGGPGYQIDAEIGALHYRGTVAAARLGGPANPEKKSSGSQFYIVQAGPLQEAQLQQIEQQKGIKYTPEQRQRYLTEGGAPFLDNDYTVFGEVIEGMDVVD
;
A
#
# COMPACT_ATOMS: atom_id res chain seq x y z
N MET A 1 -7.91 -80.81 35.16
CA MET A 1 -6.48 -80.51 34.96
C MET A 1 -6.35 -79.41 33.92
N LYS A 2 -5.52 -78.41 34.24
CA LYS A 2 -5.01 -77.29 33.41
C LYS A 2 -5.98 -76.13 33.13
N SER A 3 -5.76 -75.10 33.96
CA SER A 3 -6.09 -73.69 33.75
C SER A 3 -5.55 -73.14 32.43
N PHE A 4 -6.34 -72.32 31.74
CA PHE A 4 -5.84 -71.32 30.81
C PHE A 4 -6.31 -69.94 31.26
N LYS A 5 -5.35 -69.11 31.67
CA LYS A 5 -5.53 -67.65 31.80
C LYS A 5 -5.05 -67.05 30.48
N LEU A 6 -5.84 -66.19 29.85
CA LEU A 6 -5.36 -65.27 28.82
C LEU A 6 -5.93 -63.87 29.10
N PHE A 7 -5.03 -62.90 29.11
CA PHE A 7 -5.18 -61.51 29.53
C PHE A 7 -6.11 -60.69 28.61
N PRO A 8 -6.79 -59.64 29.11
CA PRO A 8 -7.45 -58.67 28.25
C PRO A 8 -6.39 -57.78 27.58
N ILE A 9 -6.47 -57.68 26.26
CA ILE A 9 -5.71 -56.73 25.44
C ILE A 9 -6.24 -55.33 25.78
N LEU A 10 -5.41 -54.53 26.44
CA LEU A 10 -5.66 -53.11 26.65
C LEU A 10 -5.47 -52.38 25.30
N ALA A 11 -6.56 -52.13 24.59
CA ALA A 11 -6.56 -51.25 23.43
C ALA A 11 -6.34 -49.81 23.89
N LEU A 12 -5.10 -49.33 23.78
CA LEU A 12 -4.74 -47.94 24.02
C LEU A 12 -5.26 -47.09 22.84
N LEU A 13 -6.41 -46.42 23.05
CA LEU A 13 -6.88 -45.38 22.13
C LEU A 13 -5.91 -44.19 22.21
N ILE A 14 -4.97 -44.12 21.29
CA ILE A 14 -4.18 -42.90 21.05
C ILE A 14 -5.11 -41.95 20.30
N ALA A 15 -5.75 -41.03 21.02
CA ALA A 15 -6.40 -39.88 20.43
C ALA A 15 -5.30 -39.04 19.76
N ALA A 16 -5.23 -39.09 18.43
CA ALA A 16 -4.42 -38.20 17.63
C ALA A 16 -4.97 -36.79 17.79
N VAL A 17 -4.43 -36.04 18.75
CA VAL A 17 -4.63 -34.59 18.84
C VAL A 17 -3.86 -34.00 17.67
N SER A 18 -4.57 -33.79 16.56
CA SER A 18 -4.07 -33.00 15.44
C SER A 18 -3.84 -31.58 15.95
N PHE A 19 -2.60 -31.30 16.36
CA PHE A 19 -2.12 -29.94 16.45
C PHE A 19 -2.14 -29.39 15.02
N SER A 20 -3.22 -28.71 14.65
CA SER A 20 -3.18 -27.74 13.57
C SER A 20 -2.17 -26.70 13.99
N ALA A 21 -0.95 -26.86 13.50
CA ALA A 21 -0.01 -25.76 13.43
C ALA A 21 -0.71 -24.64 12.65
N CYS A 22 -1.07 -23.56 13.34
CA CYS A 22 -1.37 -22.31 12.67
C CYS A 22 -0.13 -21.96 11.86
N ASP A 23 -0.25 -22.09 10.54
CA ASP A 23 0.72 -21.61 9.57
C ASP A 23 0.82 -20.08 9.73
N GLN A 24 1.72 -19.65 10.61
CA GLN A 24 2.23 -18.30 10.60
C GLN A 24 3.12 -18.22 9.35
N LYS A 25 2.52 -17.87 8.21
CA LYS A 25 3.28 -17.47 7.02
C LYS A 25 4.25 -16.37 7.44
N SER A 26 5.52 -16.73 7.54
CA SER A 26 6.61 -15.80 7.73
C SER A 26 6.59 -14.77 6.60
N ASN A 27 6.63 -13.50 6.97
CA ASN A 27 6.48 -12.32 6.11
C ASN A 27 7.74 -12.05 5.27
N ALA A 28 8.14 -13.01 4.44
CA ALA A 28 9.48 -13.08 3.85
C ALA A 28 9.58 -12.70 2.36
N ASP A 29 8.49 -12.37 1.65
CA ASP A 29 8.53 -12.14 0.19
C ASP A 29 7.64 -10.96 -0.29
N GLU A 30 7.41 -9.91 0.52
CA GLU A 30 6.81 -8.68 -0.02
C GLU A 30 7.79 -8.05 -1.05
N PRO A 31 7.41 -7.89 -2.32
CA PRO A 31 8.32 -7.38 -3.35
C PRO A 31 8.80 -5.98 -3.00
N ILE A 32 10.12 -5.80 -2.97
CA ILE A 32 10.76 -4.49 -2.82
C ILE A 32 10.98 -3.89 -4.20
N VAL A 33 10.47 -2.68 -4.38
CA VAL A 33 10.73 -1.83 -5.54
C VAL A 33 11.82 -0.84 -5.17
N VAL A 34 12.80 -0.68 -6.06
CA VAL A 34 13.85 0.34 -5.98
C VAL A 34 13.59 1.37 -7.07
N VAL A 35 13.39 2.62 -6.68
CA VAL A 35 13.23 3.76 -7.58
C VAL A 35 14.49 4.60 -7.51
N GLU A 36 15.23 4.63 -8.60
CA GLU A 36 16.40 5.49 -8.75
C GLU A 36 15.99 6.81 -9.39
N THR A 37 16.42 7.92 -8.78
CA THR A 37 16.16 9.27 -9.26
C THR A 37 17.47 10.05 -9.27
N ASP A 38 17.49 11.19 -9.95
CA ASP A 38 18.64 12.11 -9.94
C ASP A 38 18.92 12.71 -8.54
N LEU A 39 17.98 12.57 -7.60
CA LEU A 39 18.08 13.07 -6.23
C LEU A 39 18.42 11.97 -5.20
N GLY A 40 18.49 10.71 -5.65
CA GLY A 40 18.76 9.56 -4.79
C GLY A 40 17.79 8.40 -5.00
N THR A 41 17.90 7.40 -4.14
CA THR A 41 17.15 6.14 -4.23
C THR A 41 16.03 6.09 -3.20
N ILE A 42 14.84 5.69 -3.64
CA ILE A 42 13.68 5.40 -2.78
C ILE A 42 13.41 3.91 -2.87
N LYS A 43 13.26 3.22 -1.74
CA LYS A 43 12.82 1.82 -1.70
C LYS A 43 11.48 1.72 -1.01
N PHE A 44 10.54 1.01 -1.62
CA PHE A 44 9.27 0.70 -0.98
C PHE A 44 8.90 -0.75 -1.19
N LYS A 45 8.18 -1.31 -0.22
CA LYS A 45 7.59 -2.63 -0.33
C LYS A 45 6.14 -2.53 -0.81
N LEU A 46 5.69 -3.54 -1.54
CA LEU A 46 4.32 -3.63 -2.04
C LEU A 46 3.47 -4.55 -1.15
N TYR A 47 2.23 -4.15 -0.90
CA TYR A 47 1.32 -4.89 -0.03
C TYR A 47 0.64 -6.07 -0.74
N ASP A 48 0.49 -7.17 -0.02
CA ASP A 48 -0.27 -8.34 -0.46
C ASP A 48 -1.79 -8.12 -0.45
N SER A 49 -2.28 -7.15 0.32
CA SER A 49 -3.71 -6.81 0.42
C SER A 49 -4.25 -6.09 -0.84
N THR A 50 -3.37 -5.67 -1.75
CA THR A 50 -3.70 -4.98 -3.01
C THR A 50 -3.07 -5.69 -4.21
N PRO A 51 -3.46 -6.95 -4.48
CA PRO A 51 -2.81 -7.78 -5.50
C PRO A 51 -2.89 -7.18 -6.90
N LYS A 52 -4.01 -6.55 -7.31
CA LYS A 52 -4.14 -5.97 -8.66
C LYS A 52 -3.13 -4.84 -8.87
N HIS A 53 -2.99 -3.94 -7.88
CA HIS A 53 -2.03 -2.84 -7.96
C HIS A 53 -0.58 -3.34 -7.87
N LYS A 54 -0.30 -4.28 -6.96
CA LYS A 54 1.03 -4.90 -6.82
C LYS A 54 1.48 -5.55 -8.11
N GLU A 55 0.66 -6.43 -8.69
CA GLU A 55 0.98 -7.15 -9.92
C GLU A 55 1.16 -6.20 -11.10
N ASN A 56 0.28 -5.21 -11.24
CA ASN A 56 0.39 -4.20 -12.28
C ASN A 56 1.66 -3.35 -12.14
N PHE A 57 1.98 -2.88 -10.93
CA PHE A 57 3.18 -2.07 -10.71
C PHE A 57 4.44 -2.86 -11.08
N LEU A 58 4.55 -4.11 -10.63
CA LEU A 58 5.68 -4.99 -10.96
C LEU A 58 5.78 -5.28 -12.45
N LYS A 59 4.64 -5.48 -13.14
CA LYS A 59 4.61 -5.66 -14.59
C LYS A 59 5.19 -4.42 -15.29
N LEU A 60 4.65 -3.23 -15.01
CA LEU A 60 5.08 -1.98 -15.64
C LEU A 60 6.56 -1.66 -15.34
N ALA A 61 7.02 -1.91 -14.11
CA ALA A 61 8.43 -1.76 -13.74
C ALA A 61 9.34 -2.70 -14.55
N LYS A 62 8.99 -3.98 -14.69
CA LYS A 62 9.76 -4.96 -15.49
C LYS A 62 9.77 -4.63 -16.98
N GLU A 63 8.76 -3.94 -17.48
CA GLU A 63 8.67 -3.47 -18.86
C GLU A 63 9.42 -2.14 -19.10
N GLY A 64 10.07 -1.56 -18.09
CA GLY A 64 10.75 -0.26 -18.19
C GLY A 64 9.78 0.92 -18.37
N PHE A 65 8.50 0.74 -18.02
CA PHE A 65 7.46 1.74 -18.25
C PHE A 65 7.76 3.05 -17.49
N TYR A 66 8.29 2.95 -16.27
CA TYR A 66 8.58 4.10 -15.42
C TYR A 66 9.89 4.83 -15.77
N ASP A 67 10.75 4.22 -16.59
CA ASP A 67 12.06 4.78 -16.92
C ASP A 67 11.91 6.14 -17.60
N GLY A 68 12.57 7.15 -17.03
CA GLY A 68 12.51 8.54 -17.48
C GLY A 68 11.23 9.29 -17.12
N THR A 69 10.27 8.67 -16.41
CA THR A 69 9.09 9.42 -15.93
C THR A 69 9.49 10.38 -14.80
N LEU A 70 8.81 11.53 -14.74
CA LEU A 70 9.02 12.54 -13.73
C LEU A 70 8.08 12.34 -12.53
N PHE A 71 8.54 12.76 -11.35
CA PHE A 71 7.65 13.22 -10.29
C PHE A 71 7.08 14.59 -10.67
N HIS A 72 6.07 14.58 -11.54
CA HIS A 72 5.54 15.78 -12.20
C HIS A 72 4.66 16.67 -11.32
N ARG A 73 4.26 16.18 -10.13
CA ARG A 73 3.46 16.96 -9.18
C ARG A 73 3.96 16.75 -7.76
N VAL A 74 4.60 17.77 -7.21
CA VAL A 74 5.14 17.81 -5.85
C VAL A 74 4.38 18.88 -5.07
N ILE A 75 3.76 18.49 -3.95
CA ILE A 75 3.06 19.42 -3.05
C ILE A 75 3.69 19.28 -1.66
N PRO A 76 4.51 20.27 -1.23
CA PRO A 76 5.16 20.24 0.07
C PRO A 76 4.16 20.04 1.21
N GLY A 77 4.46 19.10 2.11
CA GLY A 77 3.61 18.75 3.24
C GLY A 77 2.37 17.93 2.85
N PHE A 78 2.34 17.37 1.63
CA PHE A 78 1.28 16.46 1.21
C PHE A 78 1.82 15.20 0.52
N MET A 79 2.29 15.31 -0.73
CA MET A 79 2.73 14.16 -1.51
C MET A 79 3.61 14.55 -2.71
N ILE A 80 4.30 13.55 -3.25
CA ILE A 80 4.93 13.59 -4.57
C ILE A 80 4.25 12.57 -5.47
N GLN A 81 3.92 12.94 -6.70
CA GLN A 81 3.19 12.11 -7.66
C GLN A 81 4.00 11.93 -8.95
N GLY A 82 4.07 10.67 -9.40
CA GLY A 82 4.81 10.25 -10.60
C GLY A 82 4.07 9.17 -11.40
N GLY A 83 4.77 8.52 -12.32
CA GLY A 83 4.24 7.41 -13.12
C GLY A 83 3.38 7.81 -14.32
N ASP A 84 3.44 9.07 -14.75
CA ASP A 84 2.80 9.53 -16.00
C ASP A 84 3.78 9.34 -17.18
N PRO A 85 3.46 8.49 -18.20
CA PRO A 85 4.34 8.31 -19.36
C PRO A 85 4.51 9.57 -20.22
N ASP A 86 3.55 10.50 -20.20
CA ASP A 86 3.64 11.75 -20.96
C ASP A 86 4.71 12.70 -20.39
N SER A 87 5.19 12.42 -19.18
CA SER A 87 6.22 13.20 -18.52
C SER A 87 7.64 12.98 -19.06
N LYS A 88 7.90 11.85 -19.76
CA LYS A 88 9.27 11.44 -20.15
C LYS A 88 10.01 12.45 -21.03
N ASN A 89 9.27 13.20 -21.84
CA ASN A 89 9.81 14.23 -22.74
C ASN A 89 9.03 15.55 -22.62
N ALA A 90 8.44 15.79 -21.44
CA ALA A 90 7.60 16.95 -21.23
C ALA A 90 8.41 18.24 -21.37
N ALA A 91 7.90 19.19 -22.15
CA ALA A 91 8.46 20.53 -22.18
C ALA A 91 8.25 21.22 -20.81
N PRO A 92 9.12 22.16 -20.41
CA PRO A 92 8.89 22.97 -19.21
C PRO A 92 7.51 23.62 -19.23
N GLY A 93 6.73 23.42 -18.17
CA GLY A 93 5.37 23.96 -18.04
C GLY A 93 4.28 23.16 -18.76
N GLN A 94 4.59 22.04 -19.42
CA GLN A 94 3.59 21.15 -19.99
C GLN A 94 2.68 20.61 -18.88
N ARG A 95 1.37 20.63 -19.13
CA ARG A 95 0.40 20.04 -18.22
C ARG A 95 0.49 18.52 -18.28
N LEU A 96 0.66 17.90 -17.11
CA LEU A 96 0.77 16.45 -16.93
C LEU A 96 -0.32 15.95 -15.97
N GLY A 97 -0.37 14.63 -15.77
CA GLY A 97 -1.30 13.93 -14.87
C GLY A 97 -2.47 13.26 -15.60
N SER A 98 -2.47 13.24 -16.93
CA SER A 98 -3.54 12.60 -17.74
C SER A 98 -3.08 11.37 -18.52
N GLY A 99 -1.76 11.11 -18.58
CA GLY A 99 -1.23 9.93 -19.26
C GLY A 99 -1.37 8.65 -18.43
N GLY A 100 -1.18 7.52 -19.10
CA GLY A 100 -1.24 6.19 -18.51
C GLY A 100 -1.14 5.10 -19.57
N PRO A 101 -1.20 3.81 -19.18
CA PRO A 101 -1.00 2.68 -20.08
C PRO A 101 -2.24 2.32 -20.93
N GLY A 102 -3.24 3.20 -20.99
CA GLY A 102 -4.50 2.97 -21.73
C GLY A 102 -5.58 2.19 -20.97
N TYR A 103 -5.37 1.92 -19.68
CA TYR A 103 -6.35 1.24 -18.83
C TYR A 103 -6.33 1.78 -17.39
N GLN A 104 -7.34 1.37 -16.63
CA GLN A 104 -7.51 1.67 -15.20
C GLN A 104 -7.56 0.38 -14.39
N ILE A 105 -7.36 0.48 -13.08
CA ILE A 105 -7.39 -0.65 -12.15
C ILE A 105 -8.57 -0.46 -11.18
N ASP A 106 -9.32 -1.51 -10.89
CA ASP A 106 -10.36 -1.44 -9.87
C ASP A 106 -9.77 -1.10 -8.50
N ALA A 107 -10.48 -0.31 -7.70
CA ALA A 107 -10.02 0.09 -6.38
C ALA A 107 -9.89 -1.10 -5.43
N GLU A 108 -8.77 -1.16 -4.70
CA GLU A 108 -8.49 -2.08 -3.59
C GLU A 108 -8.32 -1.23 -2.33
N ILE A 109 -9.43 -0.83 -1.71
CA ILE A 109 -9.44 0.11 -0.57
C ILE A 109 -9.28 -0.67 0.73
N GLY A 110 -8.37 -0.24 1.60
CA GLY A 110 -8.24 -0.82 2.95
C GLY A 110 -7.12 -0.21 3.79
N ALA A 111 -5.91 -0.11 3.24
CA ALA A 111 -4.79 0.52 3.93
C ALA A 111 -4.97 2.05 4.04
N LEU A 112 -4.36 2.63 5.08
CA LEU A 112 -4.48 4.05 5.44
C LEU A 112 -3.27 4.86 4.94
N HIS A 113 -3.44 6.16 4.73
CA HIS A 113 -2.46 7.05 4.11
C HIS A 113 -1.49 7.65 5.12
N TYR A 114 -0.72 6.82 5.82
CA TYR A 114 0.36 7.31 6.67
C TYR A 114 1.49 7.94 5.85
N ARG A 115 2.34 8.74 6.51
CA ARG A 115 3.60 9.21 5.92
C ARG A 115 4.39 8.03 5.33
N GLY A 116 4.91 8.21 4.12
CA GLY A 116 5.67 7.20 3.38
C GLY A 116 4.83 6.15 2.65
N THR A 117 3.50 6.17 2.77
CA THR A 117 2.66 5.23 2.01
C THR A 117 2.67 5.55 0.52
N VAL A 118 2.63 4.50 -0.30
CA VAL A 118 2.53 4.57 -1.76
C VAL A 118 1.10 4.25 -2.17
N ALA A 119 0.47 5.17 -2.87
CA ALA A 119 -0.94 5.06 -3.24
C ALA A 119 -1.21 5.42 -4.70
N ALA A 120 -2.27 4.84 -5.25
CA ALA A 120 -2.62 4.99 -6.65
C ALA A 120 -3.35 6.31 -6.90
N ALA A 121 -2.90 7.06 -7.90
CA ALA A 121 -3.59 8.27 -8.34
C ALA A 121 -4.85 7.90 -9.13
N ARG A 122 -5.86 8.78 -9.12
CA ARG A 122 -7.07 8.63 -9.94
C ARG A 122 -7.75 9.95 -10.19
N LEU A 123 -8.67 9.95 -11.16
CA LEU A 123 -9.69 10.99 -11.22
C LEU A 123 -10.54 10.94 -9.95
N GLY A 124 -10.59 12.08 -9.25
CA GLY A 124 -11.37 12.30 -8.04
C GLY A 124 -12.86 12.54 -8.31
N GLY A 125 -13.66 12.49 -7.23
CA GLY A 125 -15.04 13.00 -7.24
C GLY A 125 -16.06 12.19 -8.07
N PRO A 126 -17.22 12.79 -8.38
CA PRO A 126 -18.38 12.08 -8.94
C PRO A 126 -18.17 11.57 -10.38
N ALA A 127 -17.14 12.06 -11.08
CA ALA A 127 -16.79 11.60 -12.42
C ALA A 127 -16.15 10.20 -12.42
N ASN A 128 -15.74 9.68 -11.26
CA ASN A 128 -15.18 8.34 -11.11
C ASN A 128 -15.79 7.65 -9.86
N PRO A 129 -17.09 7.28 -9.92
CA PRO A 129 -17.82 6.75 -8.77
C PRO A 129 -17.31 5.37 -8.33
N GLU A 130 -16.75 4.60 -9.26
CA GLU A 130 -16.13 3.30 -9.01
C GLU A 130 -14.72 3.42 -8.40
N LYS A 131 -14.21 4.65 -8.25
CA LYS A 131 -12.87 4.96 -7.71
C LYS A 131 -11.74 4.25 -8.46
N LYS A 132 -11.92 3.92 -9.74
CA LYS A 132 -10.91 3.25 -10.56
C LYS A 132 -9.61 4.04 -10.59
N SER A 133 -8.51 3.38 -10.28
CA SER A 133 -7.15 3.93 -10.25
C SER A 133 -6.62 4.17 -11.66
N SER A 134 -5.73 5.15 -11.80
CA SER A 134 -4.83 5.21 -12.95
C SER A 134 -4.06 3.89 -13.07
N GLY A 135 -3.82 3.45 -14.31
CA GLY A 135 -3.06 2.24 -14.57
C GLY A 135 -1.58 2.34 -14.20
N SER A 136 -1.00 3.53 -14.04
CA SER A 136 0.43 3.70 -13.76
C SER A 136 0.77 4.82 -12.78
N GLN A 137 -0.07 5.84 -12.65
CA GLN A 137 0.27 6.98 -11.80
C GLN A 137 0.09 6.63 -10.32
N PHE A 138 1.09 7.00 -9.53
CA PHE A 138 1.14 6.77 -8.08
C PHE A 138 1.67 8.02 -7.37
N TYR A 139 1.47 8.08 -6.06
CA TYR A 139 2.04 9.09 -5.21
C TYR A 139 2.58 8.51 -3.90
N ILE A 140 3.56 9.20 -3.33
CA ILE A 140 4.14 8.90 -2.02
C ILE A 140 3.71 10.01 -1.06
N VAL A 141 3.13 9.64 0.08
CA VAL A 141 2.66 10.59 1.09
C VAL A 141 3.86 11.20 1.83
N GLN A 142 4.00 12.52 1.72
CA GLN A 142 5.05 13.33 2.35
C GLN A 142 4.51 14.19 3.51
N ALA A 143 3.22 14.09 3.83
CA ALA A 143 2.63 14.87 4.91
C ALA A 143 3.27 14.54 6.27
N GLY A 144 3.48 15.57 7.09
CA GLY A 144 4.00 15.45 8.45
C GLY A 144 2.92 15.22 9.50
N PRO A 145 3.29 15.18 10.79
CA PRO A 145 2.37 14.94 11.91
C PRO A 145 1.20 15.92 11.95
N LEU A 146 0.00 15.41 12.26
CA LEU A 146 -1.21 16.21 12.41
C LEU A 146 -1.39 16.69 13.86
N GLN A 147 -2.13 17.78 14.03
CA GLN A 147 -2.65 18.17 15.34
C GLN A 147 -3.92 17.38 15.67
N GLU A 148 -4.16 17.13 16.96
CA GLU A 148 -5.37 16.43 17.45
C GLU A 148 -6.68 17.01 16.90
N ALA A 149 -6.80 18.33 16.91
CA ALA A 149 -7.98 19.02 16.39
C ALA A 149 -8.18 18.80 14.88
N GLN A 150 -7.09 18.73 14.11
CA GLN A 150 -7.15 18.48 12.67
C GLN A 150 -7.60 17.04 12.40
N LEU A 151 -7.01 16.06 13.10
CA LEU A 151 -7.39 14.66 12.95
C LEU A 151 -8.85 14.42 13.34
N GLN A 152 -9.29 15.01 14.46
CA GLN A 152 -10.68 14.93 14.92
C GLN A 152 -11.67 15.54 13.92
N GLN A 153 -11.31 16.66 13.29
CA GLN A 153 -12.13 17.26 12.24
C GLN A 153 -12.26 16.34 11.02
N ILE A 154 -11.17 15.68 10.61
CA ILE A 154 -11.18 14.74 9.48
C ILE A 154 -12.04 13.51 9.82
N GLU A 155 -11.91 12.94 11.01
CA GLU A 155 -12.75 11.84 11.49
C GLU A 155 -14.24 12.18 11.39
N GLN A 156 -14.63 13.38 11.86
CA GLN A 156 -16.02 13.86 11.80
C GLN A 156 -16.49 14.05 10.36
N GLN A 157 -15.69 14.70 9.52
CA GLN A 157 -16.05 14.97 8.12
C GLN A 157 -16.19 13.70 7.30
N LYS A 158 -15.34 12.70 7.56
CA LYS A 158 -15.34 11.43 6.83
C LYS A 158 -16.21 10.35 7.47
N GLY A 159 -16.70 10.58 8.69
CA GLY A 159 -17.39 9.55 9.47
C GLY A 159 -16.49 8.36 9.82
N ILE A 160 -15.18 8.59 9.95
CA ILE A 160 -14.19 7.55 10.29
C ILE A 160 -13.93 7.61 11.79
N LYS A 161 -13.80 6.43 12.41
CA LYS A 161 -13.32 6.30 13.79
C LYS A 161 -12.04 5.49 13.79
N TYR A 162 -10.90 6.16 13.92
CA TYR A 162 -9.60 5.50 13.98
C TYR A 162 -9.40 4.81 15.34
N THR A 163 -8.61 3.73 15.35
CA THR A 163 -8.15 3.13 16.61
C THR A 163 -7.12 4.04 17.29
N PRO A 164 -6.88 3.90 18.61
CA PRO A 164 -5.85 4.68 19.29
C PRO A 164 -4.47 4.59 18.62
N GLU A 165 -4.11 3.42 18.10
CA GLU A 165 -2.83 3.18 17.42
C GLU A 165 -2.76 3.90 16.07
N GLN A 166 -3.86 3.87 15.30
CA GLN A 166 -3.95 4.59 14.02
C GLN A 166 -3.87 6.10 14.24
N ARG A 167 -4.56 6.62 15.26
CA ARG A 167 -4.46 8.03 15.65
C ARG A 167 -3.04 8.40 16.03
N GLN A 168 -2.42 7.61 16.91
CA GLN A 168 -1.07 7.87 17.37
C GLN A 168 -0.11 8.01 16.19
N ARG A 169 -0.20 7.11 15.21
CA ARG A 169 0.64 7.17 14.01
C ARG A 169 0.44 8.47 13.22
N TYR A 170 -0.79 8.92 13.01
CA TYR A 170 -1.06 10.21 12.36
C TYR A 170 -0.53 11.41 13.15
N LEU A 171 -0.56 11.35 14.47
CA LEU A 171 -0.12 12.43 15.36
C LEU A 171 1.40 12.48 15.56
N THR A 172 2.12 11.38 15.34
CA THR A 172 3.58 11.32 15.51
C THR A 172 4.37 11.22 14.23
N GLU A 173 3.87 10.49 13.24
CA GLU A 173 4.57 10.26 11.96
C GLU A 173 3.96 11.13 10.86
N GLY A 174 2.64 11.33 10.89
CA GLY A 174 1.93 12.09 9.87
C GLY A 174 1.22 11.25 8.83
N GLY A 175 0.67 11.94 7.83
CA GLY A 175 -0.04 11.31 6.73
C GLY A 175 -1.14 12.19 6.16
N ALA A 176 -1.97 11.59 5.30
CA ALA A 176 -3.06 12.24 4.61
C ALA A 176 -4.41 11.53 4.90
N PRO A 177 -4.89 11.51 6.16
CA PRO A 177 -6.11 10.78 6.53
C PRO A 177 -7.37 11.23 5.77
N PHE A 178 -7.36 12.44 5.20
CA PHE A 178 -8.43 12.92 4.33
C PHE A 178 -8.58 12.10 3.03
N LEU A 179 -7.59 11.26 2.66
CA LEU A 179 -7.65 10.32 1.53
C LEU A 179 -8.10 8.91 1.92
N ASP A 180 -8.17 8.60 3.22
CA ASP A 180 -8.53 7.26 3.68
C ASP A 180 -9.91 6.84 3.20
N ASN A 181 -10.06 5.55 2.89
CA ASN A 181 -11.27 4.95 2.29
C ASN A 181 -11.64 5.47 0.88
N ASP A 182 -10.81 6.31 0.26
CA ASP A 182 -11.06 6.87 -1.07
C ASP A 182 -10.02 6.51 -2.13
N TYR A 183 -8.81 6.14 -1.73
CA TYR A 183 -7.71 5.79 -2.61
C TYR A 183 -7.05 4.50 -2.18
N THR A 184 -6.51 3.75 -3.15
CA THR A 184 -5.80 2.50 -2.89
C THR A 184 -4.37 2.81 -2.48
N VAL A 185 -4.03 2.50 -1.23
CA VAL A 185 -2.66 2.41 -0.75
C VAL A 185 -2.16 1.00 -1.00
N PHE A 186 -1.08 0.85 -1.76
CA PHE A 186 -0.57 -0.44 -2.23
C PHE A 186 0.89 -0.73 -1.86
N GLY A 187 1.51 0.14 -1.07
CA GLY A 187 2.86 -0.07 -0.54
C GLY A 187 3.29 0.98 0.47
N GLU A 188 4.52 0.86 0.97
CA GLU A 188 5.14 1.85 1.85
C GLU A 188 6.66 1.93 1.67
N VAL A 189 7.17 3.15 1.75
CA VAL A 189 8.60 3.45 1.73
C VAL A 189 9.26 2.84 2.96
N ILE A 190 10.34 2.11 2.73
CA ILE A 190 11.19 1.47 3.75
C ILE A 190 12.58 2.12 3.84
N GLU A 191 13.00 2.85 2.79
CA GLU A 191 14.27 3.58 2.72
C GLU A 191 14.13 4.76 1.74
N GLY A 192 14.81 5.88 2.02
CA GLY A 192 14.82 7.05 1.11
C GLY A 192 13.70 8.07 1.34
N MET A 193 13.13 8.15 2.55
CA MET A 193 12.17 9.21 2.87
C MET A 193 12.80 10.62 2.84
N ASP A 194 14.10 10.73 3.08
CA ASP A 194 14.88 11.96 2.92
C ASP A 194 15.02 12.39 1.45
N VAL A 195 14.96 11.45 0.50
CA VAL A 195 14.90 11.74 -0.94
C VAL A 195 13.49 12.18 -1.36
N VAL A 196 12.46 11.70 -0.65
CA VAL A 196 11.06 12.11 -0.85
C VAL A 196 10.81 13.54 -0.34
N ASP A 197 11.58 14.01 0.65
CA ASP A 197 11.44 15.30 1.32
C ASP A 197 12.06 16.50 0.57
#